data_AF-A0A3M1D952-F1
#
_entry.id   AF-A0A3M1D952-F1
#
_cell.length_a   1.000
_cell.length_b   1.000
_cell.length_c   1.000
_cell.angle_alpha   90.00
_cell.angle_beta   90.00
_cell.angle_gamma   90.00
#
_symmetry.space_group_name_H-M   'P 1'
#
loop_
_entity.id
_entity.type
_entity.pdbx_description
1 polymer ?
#
loop_
_entity_poly.entity_id
_entity_poly.type
_entity_poly.pdbx_seq_one_letter_code
_entity_poly.pdbx_strand_id
1 'polypeptide(L)'
;MTERFRFSLEGRERTALIVISLALLYLLAGIVRLQVFEHAELSAQSEKNFLRVVPIEPRRGLMYDRSMQVIVDNRPSYTVAVVPAEEIAEVTLPNLSEVIGLDTTEIRRRIKRNLISRYQPVPVKRDIP
;
A
#
# COMPACT_ATOMS: atom_id res chain seq x y z
N MET A 1 63.30 -20.70 28.84
CA MET A 1 62.74 -19.52 29.52
C MET A 1 61.56 -19.03 28.69
N THR A 2 60.42 -19.73 28.70
CA THR A 2 59.22 -19.37 27.91
C THR A 2 58.02 -20.19 28.40
N GLU A 3 57.38 -19.76 29.49
CA GLU A 3 56.01 -20.18 29.85
C GLU A 3 55.38 -19.13 30.78
N ARG A 4 54.87 -18.01 30.24
CA ARG A 4 54.15 -16.99 31.06
C ARG A 4 52.90 -16.36 30.42
N PHE A 5 52.35 -16.89 29.32
CA PHE A 5 51.17 -16.28 28.66
C PHE A 5 50.07 -17.27 28.25
N ARG A 6 49.74 -18.26 29.09
CA ARG A 6 48.56 -19.12 28.85
C ARG A 6 47.28 -18.72 29.62
N PHE A 7 47.36 -17.79 30.57
CA PHE A 7 46.26 -17.51 31.53
C PHE A 7 45.30 -16.34 31.19
N SER A 8 45.12 -15.92 29.92
CA SER A 8 44.11 -14.86 29.62
C SER A 8 43.23 -15.07 28.38
N LEU A 9 43.49 -16.09 27.57
CA LEU A 9 42.65 -16.39 26.39
C LEU A 9 41.36 -17.12 26.79
N GLU A 10 41.47 -18.18 27.60
CA GLU A 10 40.32 -19.02 27.99
C GLU A 10 39.23 -18.24 28.76
N GLY A 11 39.63 -17.29 29.62
CA GLY A 11 38.67 -16.46 30.38
C GLY A 11 37.90 -15.48 29.49
N ARG A 12 38.56 -14.92 28.47
CA ARG A 12 37.93 -13.99 27.50
C ARG A 12 37.02 -14.75 26.55
N GLU A 13 37.44 -15.93 26.10
CA GLU A 13 36.63 -16.83 25.27
C GLU A 13 35.36 -17.27 26.01
N ARG A 14 35.46 -17.71 27.27
CA ARG A 14 34.29 -18.08 28.08
C ARG A 14 33.35 -16.90 28.30
N THR A 15 33.90 -15.72 28.59
CA THR A 15 33.08 -14.50 28.77
C THR A 15 32.37 -14.14 27.47
N ALA A 16 33.06 -14.19 26.32
CA ALA A 16 32.46 -13.93 25.02
C ALA A 16 31.35 -14.93 24.69
N LEU A 17 31.57 -16.22 24.96
CA LEU A 17 30.55 -17.26 24.76
C LEU A 17 29.31 -17.04 25.62
N ILE A 18 29.49 -16.64 26.89
CA ILE A 18 28.36 -16.32 27.77
C ILE A 18 27.57 -15.13 27.23
N VAL A 19 28.26 -14.05 26.84
CA VAL A 19 27.61 -12.86 26.27
C VAL A 19 26.85 -13.19 25.00
N ILE A 20 27.46 -13.95 24.08
CA ILE A 20 26.81 -14.39 22.84
C ILE A 20 25.60 -15.27 23.15
N SER A 21 25.74 -16.21 24.09
CA SER A 21 24.64 -17.10 24.49
C SER A 21 23.46 -16.32 25.08
N LEU A 22 23.73 -15.32 25.93
CA LEU A 22 22.70 -14.45 26.49
C LEU A 22 22.03 -13.59 25.41
N ALA A 23 22.80 -13.05 24.46
CA ALA A 23 22.25 -12.32 23.34
C ALA A 23 21.33 -13.19 22.46
N LEU A 24 21.74 -14.43 22.17
CA LEU A 24 20.92 -15.39 21.44
C LEU A 24 19.64 -15.76 22.21
N LEU A 25 19.73 -15.97 23.52
CA LEU A 25 18.56 -16.23 24.37
C LEU A 25 17.58 -15.05 24.37
N TYR A 26 18.10 -13.83 24.42
CA TYR A 26 17.28 -12.62 24.33
C TYR A 26 16.55 -12.53 22.97
N LEU A 27 17.25 -12.79 21.87
CA LEU A 27 16.65 -12.83 20.54
C LEU A 27 15.59 -13.93 20.43
N LEU A 28 15.87 -15.12 20.99
CA LEU A 28 14.93 -16.24 21.01
C LEU A 28 13.66 -15.87 21.79
N ALA A 29 13.78 -15.23 22.95
CA ALA A 29 12.65 -14.73 23.71
C ALA A 29 11.83 -13.70 22.90
N GLY A 30 12.49 -12.82 22.15
CA GLY A 30 11.84 -11.90 21.22
C GLY A 30 11.04 -12.62 20.12
N ILE A 31 11.60 -13.70 19.55
CA ILE A 31 10.91 -14.53 18.57
C ILE A 31 9.69 -15.21 19.21
N VAL A 32 9.84 -15.84 20.38
CA VAL A 32 8.71 -16.47 21.09
C VAL A 32 7.61 -15.46 21.37
N ARG A 33 7.97 -14.21 21.72
CA ARG A 33 6.97 -13.15 21.91
C ARG A 33 6.14 -12.89 20.66
N LEU A 34 6.81 -12.69 19.54
CA LEU A 34 6.14 -12.43 18.25
C LEU A 34 5.33 -13.65 17.77
N GLN A 35 5.87 -14.84 17.95
CA GLN A 35 5.34 -16.09 17.36
C GLN A 35 4.31 -16.82 18.24
N VAL A 36 4.26 -16.54 19.55
CA VAL A 36 3.33 -17.22 20.48
C VAL A 36 2.36 -16.23 21.09
N PHE A 37 2.86 -15.14 21.71
CA PHE A 37 1.99 -14.17 22.39
C PHE A 37 1.26 -13.27 21.40
N GLU A 38 1.93 -12.81 20.34
CA GLU A 38 1.36 -11.88 19.36
C GLU A 38 0.85 -12.57 18.08
N HIS A 39 0.95 -13.89 17.99
CA HIS A 39 0.62 -14.64 16.78
C HIS A 39 -0.82 -14.42 16.29
N ALA A 40 -1.80 -14.50 17.19
CA ALA A 40 -3.21 -14.38 16.81
C ALA A 40 -3.51 -13.00 16.20
N GLU A 41 -2.97 -11.94 16.79
CA GLU A 41 -3.15 -10.58 16.29
C GLU A 41 -2.42 -10.36 14.97
N LEU A 42 -1.13 -10.74 14.90
CA LEU A 42 -0.33 -10.56 13.70
C LEU A 42 -0.87 -11.39 12.53
N SER A 43 -1.32 -12.61 12.77
CA SER A 43 -1.95 -13.47 11.75
C SER A 43 -3.25 -12.85 11.23
N ALA A 44 -4.10 -12.33 12.12
CA ALA A 44 -5.33 -11.67 11.70
C ALA A 44 -5.07 -10.38 10.90
N GLN A 45 -4.03 -9.62 11.25
CA GLN A 45 -3.62 -8.44 10.47
C GLN A 45 -3.07 -8.85 9.08
N SER A 46 -2.27 -9.91 9.00
CA SER A 46 -1.79 -10.45 7.73
C SER A 46 -2.93 -10.95 6.84
N GLU A 47 -3.93 -11.62 7.42
CA GLU A 47 -5.10 -12.09 6.69
C GLU A 47 -5.89 -10.92 6.09
N LYS A 48 -6.07 -9.82 6.85
CA LYS A 48 -6.70 -8.59 6.32
C LYS A 48 -5.90 -7.95 5.18
N ASN A 49 -4.57 -8.04 5.23
CA ASN A 49 -3.72 -7.53 4.14
C ASN A 49 -3.81 -8.40 2.89
N PHE A 50 -4.05 -9.71 3.03
CA PHE A 50 -4.16 -10.65 1.91
C PHE A 50 -5.58 -10.70 1.31
N LEU A 51 -6.60 -10.74 2.17
CA LEU A 51 -8.00 -10.83 1.79
C LEU A 51 -8.60 -9.43 1.68
N ARG A 52 -8.59 -8.87 0.47
CA ARG A 52 -9.40 -7.70 0.16
C ARG A 52 -10.78 -8.14 -0.34
N VAL A 53 -11.78 -8.08 0.53
CA VAL A 53 -13.18 -8.29 0.13
C VAL A 53 -13.59 -7.13 -0.78
N VAL A 54 -13.73 -7.41 -2.07
CA VAL A 54 -14.30 -6.47 -3.04
C VAL A 54 -15.76 -6.86 -3.22
N PRO A 55 -16.72 -6.12 -2.62
CA PRO A 55 -18.13 -6.41 -2.82
C PRO A 55 -18.49 -6.19 -4.29
N ILE A 56 -19.18 -7.15 -4.88
CA ILE A 56 -19.78 -6.99 -6.20
C ILE A 56 -21.15 -6.37 -5.98
N GLU A 57 -21.30 -5.09 -6.29
CA GLU A 57 -22.60 -4.44 -6.20
C GLU A 57 -23.58 -5.06 -7.21
N PRO A 58 -24.79 -5.45 -6.78
CA PRO A 58 -25.80 -5.92 -7.71
C PRO A 58 -26.20 -4.77 -8.64
N ARG A 59 -26.38 -5.07 -9.93
CA ARG A 59 -26.94 -4.09 -10.88
C ARG A 59 -28.34 -3.68 -10.40
N ARG A 60 -28.64 -2.38 -10.36
CA ARG A 60 -30.02 -1.92 -10.12
C ARG A 60 -30.91 -2.39 -11.27
N GLY A 61 -32.15 -2.73 -10.98
CA GLY A 61 -33.12 -3.12 -12.01
C GLY A 61 -33.38 -2.01 -13.02
N LEU A 62 -33.71 -2.41 -14.25
CA LEU A 62 -34.19 -1.51 -15.29
C LEU A 62 -35.62 -1.07 -14.95
N MET A 63 -35.92 0.22 -15.08
CA MET A 63 -37.30 0.72 -14.95
C MET A 63 -37.91 0.89 -16.33
N TYR A 64 -39.11 0.34 -16.52
CA TYR A 64 -39.85 0.40 -17.77
C TYR A 64 -41.10 1.28 -17.64
N ASP A 65 -41.45 1.98 -18.73
CA ASP A 65 -42.78 2.56 -18.89
C ASP A 65 -43.83 1.48 -19.20
N ARG A 66 -45.12 1.85 -19.19
CA ARG A 66 -46.26 1.02 -19.63
C ARG A 66 -46.08 0.45 -21.05
N SER A 67 -45.29 1.13 -21.88
CA SER A 67 -44.95 0.71 -23.25
C SER A 67 -43.70 -0.17 -23.33
N MET A 68 -43.19 -0.70 -22.20
CA MET A 68 -41.97 -1.52 -22.12
C MET A 68 -40.69 -0.80 -22.59
N GLN A 69 -40.67 0.54 -22.59
CA GLN A 69 -39.46 1.33 -22.87
C GLN A 69 -38.66 1.58 -21.59
N VAL A 70 -37.35 1.41 -21.64
CA VAL A 70 -36.45 1.66 -20.51
C VAL A 70 -36.35 3.16 -20.25
N ILE A 71 -36.74 3.60 -19.05
CA ILE A 71 -36.62 5.00 -18.60
C ILE A 71 -35.36 5.19 -17.73
N VAL A 72 -34.97 4.18 -16.96
CA VAL A 72 -33.79 4.22 -16.07
C VAL A 72 -32.92 2.99 -16.31
N ASP A 73 -31.65 3.23 -16.61
CA ASP A 73 -30.59 2.23 -16.78
C ASP A 73 -29.32 2.65 -16.02
N ASN A 74 -28.47 1.69 -15.68
CA ASN A 74 -27.14 1.93 -15.13
C ASN A 74 -26.10 1.89 -16.25
N ARG A 75 -25.44 3.01 -16.53
CA ARG A 75 -24.24 3.03 -17.36
C ARG A 75 -22.97 3.08 -16.49
N PRO A 76 -21.86 2.45 -16.93
CA PRO A 76 -20.58 2.65 -16.28
C PRO A 76 -20.21 4.15 -16.32
N SER A 77 -19.64 4.66 -15.23
CA SER A 77 -19.12 6.03 -15.15
C SER A 77 -17.61 5.96 -14.94
N TYR A 78 -16.84 6.31 -15.95
CA TYR A 78 -15.38 6.29 -15.88
C TYR A 78 -14.85 7.60 -15.31
N THR A 79 -13.85 7.50 -14.42
CA THR A 79 -13.15 8.66 -13.88
C THR A 79 -11.69 8.57 -14.23
N VAL A 80 -11.18 9.62 -14.86
CA VAL A 80 -9.75 9.78 -15.12
C VAL A 80 -9.09 10.37 -13.88
N ALA A 81 -8.09 9.65 -13.38
CA ALA A 81 -7.26 10.04 -12.26
C ALA A 81 -5.78 10.05 -12.66
N VAL A 82 -5.00 10.92 -12.02
CA VAL A 82 -3.56 11.04 -12.25
C VAL A 82 -2.84 10.66 -10.96
N VAL A 83 -1.79 9.84 -11.06
CA VAL A 83 -0.87 9.55 -9.96
C VAL A 83 0.34 10.49 -10.07
N PRO A 84 0.49 11.50 -9.21
CA PRO A 84 1.54 12.53 -9.35
C PRO A 84 2.99 12.02 -9.24
N ALA A 85 3.20 10.83 -8.70
CA ALA A 85 4.50 10.17 -8.66
C ALA A 85 4.89 9.56 -10.02
N GLU A 86 3.91 9.27 -10.88
CA GLU A 86 4.09 8.65 -12.20
C GLU A 86 4.02 9.68 -13.34
N GLU A 87 3.80 10.96 -13.02
CA GLU A 87 3.77 12.05 -14.00
C GLU A 87 5.16 12.22 -14.64
N ILE A 88 5.21 12.12 -15.96
CA ILE A 88 6.37 12.49 -16.77
C ILE A 88 6.19 13.96 -17.12
N ALA A 89 7.13 14.79 -16.67
CA ALA A 89 7.14 16.22 -16.91
C ALA A 89 7.02 16.52 -18.42
N GLU A 90 6.21 17.51 -18.75
CA GLU A 90 5.97 18.00 -20.13
C GLU A 90 5.34 16.99 -21.10
N VAL A 91 5.07 15.75 -20.68
CA VAL A 91 4.46 14.71 -21.53
C VAL A 91 3.06 14.35 -21.04
N THR A 92 2.92 14.01 -19.75
CA THR A 92 1.67 13.45 -19.22
C THR A 92 0.52 14.44 -19.28
N LEU A 93 0.72 15.70 -18.86
CA LEU A 93 -0.37 16.68 -18.83
C LEU A 93 -0.83 17.16 -20.22
N PRO A 94 0.07 17.46 -21.18
CA PRO A 94 -0.36 17.83 -22.53
C PRO A 94 -1.17 16.73 -23.22
N ASN A 95 -0.70 15.48 -23.16
CA ASN A 95 -1.41 14.34 -23.74
C ASN A 95 -2.77 14.14 -23.06
N LEU A 96 -2.80 14.26 -21.74
CA LEU A 96 -4.05 14.13 -20.99
C LEU A 96 -5.04 15.24 -21.35
N SER A 97 -4.56 16.48 -21.49
CA SER A 97 -5.32 17.65 -21.89
C SER A 97 -6.02 17.47 -23.23
N GLU A 98 -5.31 16.91 -24.22
CA GLU A 98 -5.87 16.61 -25.55
C GLU A 98 -7.00 15.58 -25.49
N VAL A 99 -6.80 14.49 -24.74
CA VAL A 99 -7.79 13.40 -24.64
C VAL A 99 -9.03 13.82 -23.85
N ILE A 100 -8.87 14.55 -22.74
CA ILE A 100 -10.00 14.89 -21.86
C ILE A 100 -10.60 16.27 -22.13
N GLY A 101 -10.02 17.06 -23.04
CA GLY A 101 -10.50 18.40 -23.41
C GLY A 101 -10.45 19.40 -22.25
N LEU A 102 -9.47 19.30 -21.35
CA LEU A 102 -9.25 20.24 -20.24
C LEU A 102 -7.86 20.83 -20.35
N ASP A 103 -7.73 22.14 -20.15
CA ASP A 103 -6.43 22.80 -20.15
C ASP A 103 -5.47 22.22 -19.10
N THR A 104 -4.17 22.18 -19.43
CA THR A 104 -3.12 21.68 -18.54
C THR A 104 -3.07 22.42 -17.19
N THR A 105 -3.36 23.71 -17.17
CA THR A 105 -3.41 24.53 -15.95
C THR A 105 -4.58 24.12 -15.07
N GLU A 106 -5.73 23.84 -15.69
CA GLU A 106 -6.92 23.38 -14.98
C GLU A 106 -6.70 21.99 -14.38
N ILE A 107 -6.07 21.08 -15.13
CA ILE A 107 -5.70 19.75 -14.64
C ILE A 107 -4.78 19.88 -13.42
N ARG A 108 -3.72 20.70 -13.54
CA ARG A 108 -2.76 20.92 -12.45
C ARG A 108 -3.40 21.54 -11.22
N ARG A 109 -4.37 22.44 -11.40
CA ARG A 109 -5.17 23.02 -10.32
C ARG A 109 -5.99 21.96 -9.58
N ARG A 110 -6.64 21.04 -10.31
CA ARG A 110 -7.43 19.94 -9.73
C ARG A 110 -6.55 18.94 -9.00
N ILE A 111 -5.38 18.62 -9.53
CA ILE A 111 -4.40 17.76 -8.87
C ILE A 111 -3.98 18.39 -7.54
N LYS A 112 -3.53 19.65 -7.54
CA LYS A 112 -3.10 20.36 -6.32
C LYS A 112 -4.20 20.45 -5.27
N ARG A 113 -5.46 20.67 -5.67
CA ARG A 113 -6.59 20.78 -4.74
C ARG A 113 -6.92 19.48 -4.02
N ASN A 114 -6.80 18.35 -4.72
CA ASN A 114 -7.22 17.03 -4.23
C ASN A 114 -6.03 16.13 -3.87
N LEU A 115 -4.84 16.70 -3.70
CA LEU A 115 -3.61 15.95 -3.42
C LEU A 115 -3.57 15.53 -1.95
N ILE A 116 -3.75 14.23 -1.69
CA ILE A 116 -3.54 13.62 -0.36
C ILE A 116 -2.13 13.05 -0.26
N SER A 117 -1.70 12.30 -1.27
CA SER A 117 -0.36 11.72 -1.39
C SER A 117 0.06 11.66 -2.85
N ARG A 118 1.36 11.79 -3.13
CA ARG A 118 1.89 11.69 -4.50
C ARG A 118 1.70 10.30 -5.11
N TYR A 119 1.49 9.28 -4.29
CA TYR A 119 1.31 7.89 -4.73
C TYR A 119 -0.16 7.45 -4.79
N GLN A 120 -1.10 8.36 -4.52
CA GLN A 120 -2.53 8.07 -4.60
C GLN A 120 -3.12 8.66 -5.88
N PRO A 121 -4.02 7.94 -6.59
CA PRO A 121 -4.71 8.48 -7.75
C PRO A 121 -5.57 9.70 -7.38
N VAL A 122 -5.34 10.82 -8.05
CA VAL A 122 -6.10 12.05 -7.87
C VAL A 122 -7.08 12.22 -9.03
N PRO A 123 -8.42 12.19 -8.78
CA PRO A 123 -9.40 12.31 -9.84
C PRO A 123 -9.38 13.71 -10.47
N VAL A 124 -9.24 13.76 -11.79
CA VAL A 124 -9.15 15.01 -12.58
C VAL A 124 -10.45 15.29 -13.32
N LYS A 125 -11.08 14.26 -13.90
CA LYS A 125 -12.37 14.38 -14.61
C LYS A 125 -13.19 13.12 -14.39
N ARG A 126 -14.44 13.32 -13.96
CA ARG A 126 -15.42 12.25 -13.72
C ARG A 126 -16.36 12.13 -14.92
N ASP A 127 -17.00 10.98 -15.02
CA ASP A 127 -18.05 10.69 -15.98
C ASP A 127 -17.65 10.91 -17.44
N ILE A 128 -16.51 10.31 -17.81
CA ILE A 128 -16.06 10.26 -19.20
C ILE A 128 -16.79 9.08 -19.87
N PRO A 129 -17.35 9.29 -21.09
CA PRO A 129 -18.03 8.25 -21.85
C PRO A 129 -17.10 7.10 -22.25
#